data_AF-K8EAP5-F1
#
_entry.id   AF-K8EAP5-F1
#
_cell.length_a   1.000
_cell.length_b   1.000
_cell.length_c   1.000
_cell.angle_alpha   90.00
_cell.angle_beta   90.00
_cell.angle_gamma   90.00
#
_symmetry.space_group_name_H-M   'P 1'
#
loop_
_entity.id
_entity.type
_entity.pdbx_description
1 polymer ?
#
loop_
_entity_poly.entity_id
_entity_poly.type
_entity_poly.pdbx_seq_one_letter_code
_entity_poly.pdbx_strand_id
1 'polypeptide(L)'
;MDAIPNSRPYAWPFPDPSEIYFDAFEHTAFILIDMQLDFCGKNGYVSKMGYDVSLTRKPIERVEKVLRKCRENGVLVLHTREGHRKSLRDLPENKRWRSAQAGAEIGKDGPLGKILTREANGWNLIEELKPLETEDVIDKPGKGSFMGTDLDLILRLNKIRRIIFGGITTDVCVHTTMREANDLGYECLLLEDGTGATDEGNHASAIKMVHMQNGVFGATAKCEDVCTFLDANRFDGAENRDAIIPNAKPFPFTIRAKKTAIVMVDWQLDFTSPKGFGAALGNDCEVLREEALPNAVKILEAGREAKCAIVHTLEAHKADLSDCPPSKIRRCDKIGQTVDAKMGRILVRNEPGNSIEPLVAPIEGELIVHKPGKGAFYNTNLEFQLKRRGIETLIFTGVTTEVCVQTSMREANDRGFECIVADDATESYFPEFKKACLEMISSQNGIVGWRCLTEDVVNALKI
;
A
#
# COMPACT_ATOMS: atom_id res chain seq x y z
N MET A 1 4.12 17.57 3.15
CA MET A 1 5.31 17.41 4.02
C MET A 1 5.07 16.09 4.68
N ASP A 2 5.59 15.01 4.09
CA ASP A 2 4.90 13.72 4.14
C ASP A 2 5.36 12.84 5.30
N ALA A 3 6.09 13.45 6.25
CA ALA A 3 6.62 12.83 7.45
C ALA A 3 6.61 13.82 8.64
N ILE A 4 6.68 13.28 9.85
CA ILE A 4 6.79 14.00 11.12
C ILE A 4 8.29 14.32 11.34
N PRO A 5 8.75 15.56 11.09
CA PRO A 5 10.19 15.86 11.10
C PRO A 5 10.83 15.72 12.49
N ASN A 6 10.05 15.87 13.55
CA ASN A 6 10.52 15.80 14.94
C ASN A 6 10.51 14.38 15.53
N SER A 7 10.06 13.38 14.76
CA SER A 7 10.12 11.99 15.20
C SER A 7 11.55 11.46 15.19
N ARG A 8 11.79 10.42 16.01
CA ARG A 8 13.13 9.88 16.27
C ARG A 8 13.13 8.37 16.16
N PRO A 9 14.18 7.75 15.58
CA PRO A 9 15.45 8.36 15.18
C PRO A 9 15.46 8.95 13.75
N TYR A 10 14.37 8.79 13.01
CA TYR A 10 14.18 9.33 11.67
C TYR A 10 12.80 9.98 11.55
N ALA A 11 12.60 10.81 10.52
CA ALA A 11 11.29 11.38 10.20
C ALA A 11 10.36 10.27 9.72
N TRP A 12 9.32 9.97 10.50
CA TRP A 12 8.33 8.93 10.27
C TRP A 12 7.17 9.43 9.41
N PRO A 13 6.65 8.62 8.46
CA PRO A 13 7.15 7.29 8.09
C PRO A 13 8.48 7.38 7.32
N PHE A 14 9.24 6.30 7.28
CA PHE A 14 10.44 6.25 6.44
C PHE A 14 10.07 6.51 4.96
N PRO A 15 10.95 7.14 4.16
CA PRO A 15 10.64 7.45 2.77
C PRO A 15 10.64 6.17 1.92
N ASP A 16 9.45 5.60 1.70
CA ASP A 16 9.26 4.54 0.71
C ASP A 16 8.88 5.19 -0.64
N PRO A 17 9.68 5.04 -1.72
CA PRO A 17 9.37 5.60 -3.03
C PRO A 17 8.05 5.12 -3.64
N SER A 18 7.48 4.02 -3.12
CA SER A 18 6.14 3.55 -3.52
C SER A 18 4.99 4.28 -2.81
N GLU A 19 5.27 5.15 -1.82
CA GLU A 19 4.29 5.88 -1.02
C GLU A 19 3.59 7.04 -1.74
N ILE A 20 4.15 7.54 -2.85
CA ILE A 20 3.51 8.59 -3.66
C ILE A 20 2.13 8.19 -4.24
N TYR A 21 1.81 6.89 -4.22
CA TYR A 21 0.59 6.27 -4.72
C TYR A 21 -0.38 5.86 -3.60
N PHE A 22 0.01 6.06 -2.34
CA PHE A 22 -0.84 5.80 -1.20
C PHE A 22 -1.29 7.11 -0.59
N ASP A 23 -2.55 7.15 -0.22
CA ASP A 23 -2.98 8.12 0.78
C ASP A 23 -2.31 7.74 2.12
N ALA A 24 -1.65 8.71 2.74
CA ALA A 24 -0.89 8.48 3.95
C ALA A 24 -1.76 7.97 5.11
N PHE A 25 -3.06 8.30 5.14
CA PHE A 25 -3.96 7.91 6.23
C PHE A 25 -4.78 6.64 5.96
N GLU A 26 -5.10 6.35 4.69
CA GLU A 26 -5.84 5.13 4.31
C GLU A 26 -5.09 3.85 4.75
N HIS A 27 -3.77 3.90 4.81
CA HIS A 27 -2.91 2.77 5.19
C HIS A 27 -2.31 2.91 6.59
N THR A 28 -2.88 3.78 7.44
CA THR A 28 -2.43 4.01 8.82
C THR A 28 -3.52 3.60 9.81
N ALA A 29 -3.11 2.91 10.87
CA ALA A 29 -3.95 2.64 12.02
C ALA A 29 -3.43 3.35 13.27
N PHE A 30 -4.34 3.79 14.13
CA PHE A 30 -4.04 4.20 15.50
C PHE A 30 -4.56 3.13 16.46
N ILE A 31 -3.65 2.48 17.20
CA ILE A 31 -4.00 1.46 18.18
C ILE A 31 -3.85 2.05 19.58
N LEU A 32 -4.98 2.14 20.28
CA LEU A 32 -5.04 2.61 21.66
C LEU A 32 -5.11 1.44 22.64
N ILE A 33 -4.01 1.23 23.36
CA ILE A 33 -3.78 0.00 24.11
C ILE A 33 -4.21 0.14 25.58
N ASP A 34 -5.16 -0.70 25.98
CA ASP A 34 -5.49 -1.06 27.36
C ASP A 34 -5.77 0.13 28.31
N MET A 35 -6.42 1.18 27.81
CA MET A 35 -6.87 2.32 28.61
C MET A 35 -8.10 1.96 29.46
N GLN A 36 -7.96 0.93 30.31
CA GLN A 36 -9.00 0.35 31.14
C GLN A 36 -8.88 0.81 32.60
N LEU A 37 -9.99 0.78 33.33
CA LEU A 37 -10.01 1.08 34.76
C LEU A 37 -9.08 0.18 35.58
N ASP A 38 -8.86 -1.07 35.16
CA ASP A 38 -7.95 -1.99 35.81
C ASP A 38 -6.49 -1.52 35.73
N PHE A 39 -6.11 -0.78 34.70
CA PHE A 39 -4.73 -0.30 34.50
C PHE A 39 -4.51 1.13 34.99
N CYS A 40 -5.49 2.02 34.82
CA CYS A 40 -5.34 3.44 35.16
C CYS A 40 -6.42 3.99 36.12
N GLY A 41 -7.29 3.15 36.63
CA GLY A 41 -8.31 3.50 37.63
C GLY A 41 -7.87 3.22 39.06
N LYS A 42 -8.43 3.97 40.01
CA LYS A 42 -8.29 3.65 41.45
C LYS A 42 -8.95 2.29 41.72
N ASN A 43 -8.34 1.48 42.58
CA ASN A 43 -8.82 0.15 42.98
C ASN A 43 -8.85 -0.92 41.88
N GLY A 44 -8.34 -0.64 40.68
CA GLY A 44 -8.11 -1.61 39.61
C GLY A 44 -6.91 -2.53 39.87
N TYR A 45 -6.64 -3.43 38.93
CA TYR A 45 -5.47 -4.34 38.93
C TYR A 45 -4.15 -3.65 39.31
N VAL A 46 -3.75 -2.59 38.61
CA VAL A 46 -2.47 -1.87 38.85
C VAL A 46 -2.45 -1.19 40.21
N SER A 47 -3.55 -0.54 40.58
CA SER A 47 -3.70 0.10 41.90
C SER A 47 -3.59 -0.92 43.05
N LYS A 48 -4.15 -2.12 42.89
CA LYS A 48 -4.06 -3.19 43.90
C LYS A 48 -2.64 -3.73 44.10
N MET A 49 -1.80 -3.68 43.07
CA MET A 49 -0.38 -4.03 43.18
C MET A 49 0.45 -2.94 43.88
N GLY A 50 -0.14 -1.79 44.22
CA GLY A 50 0.53 -0.70 44.94
C GLY A 50 1.25 0.31 44.05
N TYR A 51 1.08 0.24 42.73
CA TYR A 51 1.68 1.21 41.80
C TYR A 51 0.93 2.54 41.78
N ASP A 52 1.66 3.62 41.47
CA ASP A 52 1.07 4.93 41.26
C ASP A 52 0.34 5.01 39.91
N VAL A 53 -0.99 4.95 39.96
CA VAL A 53 -1.85 5.06 38.78
C VAL A 53 -1.79 6.44 38.11
N SER A 54 -1.27 7.47 38.78
CA SER A 54 -1.11 8.80 38.18
C SER A 54 -0.18 8.74 36.95
N LEU A 55 0.84 7.89 36.97
CA LEU A 55 1.76 7.66 35.86
C LEU A 55 1.05 7.08 34.64
N THR A 56 0.16 6.11 34.84
CA THR A 56 -0.65 5.50 33.78
C THR A 56 -1.84 6.35 33.32
N ARG A 57 -2.24 7.37 34.09
CA ARG A 57 -3.28 8.35 33.69
C ARG A 57 -2.72 9.57 32.97
N LYS A 58 -1.43 9.89 33.17
CA LYS A 58 -0.72 11.01 32.55
C LYS A 58 -0.93 11.17 31.03
N PRO A 59 -1.02 10.10 30.20
CA PRO A 59 -1.20 10.26 28.75
C PRO A 59 -2.62 10.61 28.29
N ILE A 60 -3.66 10.47 29.13
CA ILE A 60 -5.08 10.49 28.69
C ILE A 60 -5.43 11.71 27.84
N GLU A 61 -5.19 12.93 28.34
CA GLU A 61 -5.57 14.18 27.65
C GLU A 61 -4.88 14.33 26.29
N ARG A 62 -3.62 13.88 26.19
CA ARG A 62 -2.82 13.99 24.97
C ARG A 62 -3.26 12.97 23.94
N VAL A 63 -3.51 11.75 24.38
CA VAL A 63 -4.00 10.65 23.54
C VAL A 63 -5.41 10.96 23.02
N GLU A 64 -6.28 11.57 23.83
CA GLU A 64 -7.62 11.98 23.41
C GLU A 64 -7.55 12.97 22.23
N LYS A 65 -6.60 13.91 22.24
CA LYS A 65 -6.36 14.83 21.12
C LYS A 65 -5.94 14.09 19.84
N VAL A 66 -5.02 13.13 19.95
CA VAL A 66 -4.60 12.30 18.81
C VAL A 66 -5.76 11.45 18.30
N LEU A 67 -6.51 10.79 19.19
CA LEU A 67 -7.69 9.99 18.86
C LEU A 67 -8.71 10.79 18.05
N ARG A 68 -9.02 12.01 18.49
CA ARG A 68 -9.91 12.91 17.73
C ARG A 68 -9.34 13.24 16.35
N LYS A 69 -8.05 13.53 16.26
CA LYS A 69 -7.40 13.84 14.96
C LYS A 69 -7.37 12.65 14.01
N CYS A 70 -7.15 11.44 14.52
CA CYS A 70 -7.25 10.22 13.72
C CYS A 70 -8.67 10.04 13.15
N ARG A 71 -9.71 10.21 13.98
CA ARG A 71 -11.12 10.16 13.56
C ARG A 71 -11.44 11.21 12.49
N GLU A 72 -10.99 12.45 12.68
CA GLU A 72 -11.18 13.56 11.73
C GLU A 72 -10.54 13.30 10.35
N ASN A 73 -9.54 12.42 10.28
CA ASN A 73 -8.74 12.14 9.09
C ASN A 73 -8.96 10.74 8.50
N GLY A 74 -9.93 9.98 9.00
CA GLY A 74 -10.23 8.64 8.48
C GLY A 74 -9.14 7.59 8.74
N VAL A 75 -8.24 7.84 9.69
CA VAL A 75 -7.27 6.83 10.16
C VAL A 75 -8.04 5.70 10.83
N LEU A 76 -7.69 4.43 10.55
CA LEU A 76 -8.33 3.29 11.20
C LEU A 76 -8.03 3.33 12.71
N VAL A 77 -9.05 3.49 13.54
CA VAL A 77 -8.90 3.48 15.00
C VAL A 77 -9.27 2.12 15.56
N LEU A 78 -8.34 1.53 16.32
CA LEU A 78 -8.53 0.26 17.01
C LEU A 78 -8.24 0.44 18.50
N HIS A 79 -9.02 -0.21 19.36
CA HIS A 79 -8.78 -0.23 20.80
C HIS A 79 -8.41 -1.63 21.25
N THR A 80 -7.67 -1.76 22.35
CA THR A 80 -7.42 -3.08 22.95
C THR A 80 -7.81 -3.11 24.41
N ARG A 81 -8.20 -4.30 24.88
CA ARG A 81 -8.46 -4.59 26.28
C ARG A 81 -7.77 -5.88 26.67
N GLU A 82 -6.85 -5.83 27.64
CA GLU A 82 -6.35 -7.05 28.25
C GLU A 82 -7.43 -7.63 29.16
N GLY A 83 -7.80 -8.89 28.94
CA GLY A 83 -8.72 -9.60 29.82
C GLY A 83 -9.06 -11.03 29.41
N HIS A 84 -9.51 -11.77 30.40
CA HIS A 84 -9.77 -13.21 30.30
C HIS A 84 -11.25 -13.52 30.24
N ARG A 85 -11.61 -14.56 29.50
CA ARG A 85 -12.97 -15.13 29.51
C ARG A 85 -13.40 -15.41 30.95
N LYS A 86 -14.69 -15.32 31.23
CA LYS A 86 -15.26 -15.65 32.56
C LYS A 86 -14.89 -17.05 33.05
N SER A 87 -14.68 -17.99 32.13
CA SER A 87 -14.25 -19.36 32.44
C SER A 87 -12.76 -19.49 32.78
N LEU A 88 -11.97 -18.44 32.59
CA LEU A 88 -10.52 -18.38 32.76
C LEU A 88 -9.74 -19.43 31.94
N ARG A 89 -10.36 -20.03 30.90
CA ARG A 89 -9.71 -21.05 30.06
C ARG A 89 -8.62 -20.49 29.14
N ASP A 90 -8.58 -19.18 28.98
CA ASP A 90 -7.55 -18.43 28.25
C ASP A 90 -6.53 -17.77 29.20
N LEU A 91 -6.51 -18.13 30.49
CA LEU A 91 -5.58 -17.62 31.49
C LEU A 91 -4.49 -18.66 31.80
N PRO A 92 -3.24 -18.45 31.34
CA PRO A 92 -2.12 -19.30 31.72
C PRO A 92 -1.91 -19.36 33.23
N GLU A 93 -1.64 -20.55 33.76
CA GLU A 93 -1.49 -20.80 35.21
C GLU A 93 -0.41 -19.92 35.85
N ASN A 94 0.71 -19.73 35.15
CA ASN A 94 1.81 -18.88 35.61
C ASN A 94 1.43 -17.40 35.69
N LYS A 95 0.62 -16.88 34.74
CA LYS A 95 0.09 -15.51 34.75
C LYS A 95 -0.83 -15.31 35.96
N ARG A 96 -1.74 -16.26 36.18
CA ARG A 96 -2.62 -16.26 37.35
C ARG A 96 -1.82 -16.29 38.65
N TRP A 97 -0.87 -17.22 38.77
CA TRP A 97 -0.04 -17.37 39.96
C TRP A 97 0.74 -16.09 40.29
N ARG A 98 1.40 -15.45 39.30
CA ARG A 98 2.13 -14.18 39.49
C ARG A 98 1.21 -13.05 39.96
N SER A 99 0.02 -12.93 39.37
CA SER A 99 -0.96 -11.92 39.78
C SER A 99 -1.41 -12.11 41.23
N ALA A 100 -1.53 -13.36 41.70
CA ALA A 100 -1.84 -13.66 43.10
C ALA A 100 -0.70 -13.24 44.04
N GLN A 101 0.56 -13.49 43.66
CA GLN A 101 1.72 -13.05 44.45
C GLN A 101 1.80 -11.53 44.55
N ALA A 102 1.31 -10.81 43.53
CA ALA A 102 1.24 -9.35 43.53
C ALA A 102 0.01 -8.78 44.27
N GLY A 103 -0.80 -9.61 44.95
CA GLY A 103 -1.99 -9.17 45.69
C GLY A 103 -3.20 -8.81 44.80
N ALA A 104 -3.15 -9.14 43.50
CA ALA A 104 -4.15 -8.76 42.51
C ALA A 104 -4.52 -9.95 41.61
N GLU A 105 -4.85 -11.10 42.21
CA GLU A 105 -5.14 -12.34 41.46
C GLU A 105 -6.24 -12.14 40.40
N ILE A 106 -5.91 -12.43 39.14
CA ILE A 106 -6.86 -12.37 38.02
C ILE A 106 -8.03 -13.33 38.26
N GLY A 107 -9.25 -12.85 38.02
CA GLY A 107 -10.49 -13.62 38.23
C GLY A 107 -11.06 -13.57 39.65
N LYS A 108 -10.31 -13.04 40.64
CA LYS A 108 -10.85 -12.76 41.98
C LYS A 108 -11.65 -11.46 42.00
N ASP A 109 -12.61 -11.41 42.92
CA ASP A 109 -13.43 -10.23 43.12
C ASP A 109 -12.60 -9.06 43.68
N GLY A 110 -12.85 -7.88 43.13
CA GLY A 110 -12.31 -6.61 43.58
C GLY A 110 -13.38 -5.52 43.58
N PRO A 111 -13.04 -4.29 43.99
CA PRO A 111 -13.99 -3.18 44.07
C PRO A 111 -14.64 -2.82 42.73
N LEU A 112 -14.01 -3.18 41.61
CA LEU A 112 -14.51 -2.98 40.25
C LEU A 112 -14.98 -4.29 39.59
N GLY A 113 -15.33 -5.30 40.38
CA GLY A 113 -15.66 -6.64 39.88
C GLY A 113 -14.43 -7.54 39.75
N LYS A 114 -14.55 -8.61 38.96
CA LYS A 114 -13.49 -9.60 38.80
C LYS A 114 -12.31 -9.03 38.02
N ILE A 115 -11.14 -9.03 38.66
CA ILE A 115 -9.89 -8.44 38.12
C ILE A 115 -9.56 -9.04 36.74
N LEU A 116 -9.31 -8.19 35.75
CA LEU A 116 -8.96 -8.54 34.36
C LEU A 116 -9.86 -9.64 33.75
N THR A 117 -11.14 -9.64 34.13
CA THR A 117 -12.14 -10.58 33.60
C THR A 117 -13.10 -9.82 32.69
N ARG A 118 -13.34 -10.35 31.49
CA ARG A 118 -14.20 -9.72 30.49
C ARG A 118 -15.59 -9.44 31.07
N GLU A 119 -16.12 -8.27 30.70
CA GLU A 119 -17.39 -7.69 31.17
C GLU A 119 -17.42 -7.25 32.64
N ALA A 120 -16.33 -7.39 33.41
CA ALA A 120 -16.23 -6.76 34.73
C ALA A 120 -16.07 -5.22 34.59
N ASN A 121 -16.54 -4.46 35.57
CA ASN A 121 -16.48 -3.00 35.51
C ASN A 121 -15.04 -2.48 35.35
N GLY A 122 -14.08 -3.05 36.09
CA GLY A 122 -12.66 -2.68 36.01
C GLY A 122 -12.02 -2.99 34.65
N TRP A 123 -12.57 -3.96 33.91
CA TRP A 123 -12.06 -4.34 32.60
C TRP A 123 -12.49 -3.37 31.49
N ASN A 124 -13.50 -2.53 31.72
CA ASN A 124 -13.96 -1.60 30.69
C ASN A 124 -12.93 -0.48 30.44
N LEU A 125 -12.91 -0.01 29.20
CA LEU A 125 -12.19 1.20 28.81
C LEU A 125 -12.75 2.41 29.58
N ILE A 126 -11.89 3.39 29.86
CA ILE A 126 -12.30 4.64 30.51
C ILE A 126 -13.20 5.48 29.59
N GLU A 127 -14.10 6.26 30.17
CA GLU A 127 -15.08 7.04 29.40
C GLU A 127 -14.40 8.13 28.53
N GLU A 128 -13.28 8.68 29.00
CA GLU A 128 -12.50 9.70 28.29
C GLU A 128 -12.00 9.22 26.90
N LEU A 129 -11.80 7.90 26.73
CA LEU A 129 -11.21 7.31 25.53
C LEU A 129 -12.11 6.22 24.93
N LYS A 130 -13.43 6.40 25.10
CA LYS A 130 -14.42 5.42 24.66
C LYS A 130 -14.38 5.20 23.14
N PRO A 131 -14.45 3.93 22.69
CA PRO A 131 -14.59 3.61 21.27
C PRO A 131 -15.90 4.15 20.69
N LEU A 132 -15.87 4.54 19.42
CA LEU A 132 -17.10 4.70 18.64
C LEU A 132 -17.69 3.33 18.30
N GLU A 133 -18.97 3.29 17.93
CA GLU A 133 -19.63 2.05 17.49
C GLU A 133 -18.97 1.43 16.24
N THR A 134 -18.32 2.25 15.43
CA THR A 134 -17.60 1.84 14.21
C THR A 134 -16.14 1.45 14.45
N GLU A 135 -15.65 1.50 15.69
CA GLU A 135 -14.25 1.20 16.02
C GLU A 135 -14.13 -0.18 16.66
N ASP A 136 -13.31 -1.04 16.08
CA ASP A 136 -13.09 -2.39 16.61
C ASP A 136 -12.34 -2.35 17.96
N VAL A 137 -12.71 -3.29 18.84
CA VAL A 137 -12.09 -3.46 20.16
C VAL A 137 -11.55 -4.89 20.30
N ILE A 138 -10.23 -5.00 20.41
CA ILE A 138 -9.52 -6.28 20.47
C ILE A 138 -9.37 -6.76 21.92
N ASP A 139 -10.04 -7.87 22.25
CA ASP A 139 -9.98 -8.49 23.57
C ASP A 139 -8.87 -9.54 23.66
N LYS A 140 -7.71 -9.13 24.15
CA LYS A 140 -6.49 -9.95 24.20
C LYS A 140 -6.29 -10.64 25.55
N PRO A 141 -5.99 -11.96 25.59
CA PRO A 141 -5.60 -12.65 26.82
C PRO A 141 -4.12 -12.45 27.18
N GLY A 142 -3.31 -11.98 26.22
CA GLY A 142 -1.87 -11.76 26.32
C GLY A 142 -1.46 -10.29 26.55
N LYS A 143 -0.15 -10.06 26.55
CA LYS A 143 0.43 -8.70 26.61
C LYS A 143 0.45 -8.06 25.23
N GLY A 144 1.01 -8.76 24.25
CA GLY A 144 0.88 -8.43 22.85
C GLY A 144 -0.55 -8.59 22.35
N SER A 145 -0.96 -7.69 21.47
CA SER A 145 -2.33 -7.63 20.94
C SER A 145 -2.55 -8.54 19.74
N PHE A 146 -1.50 -9.12 19.15
CA PHE A 146 -1.62 -10.04 18.01
C PHE A 146 -1.90 -11.48 18.44
N MET A 147 -1.27 -11.95 19.52
CA MET A 147 -1.39 -13.35 19.92
C MET A 147 -2.79 -13.69 20.46
N GLY A 148 -3.50 -14.55 19.75
CA GLY A 148 -4.79 -15.10 20.16
C GLY A 148 -5.97 -14.18 19.87
N THR A 149 -5.80 -13.30 18.89
CA THR A 149 -6.78 -12.31 18.43
C THR A 149 -6.85 -12.30 16.90
N ASP A 150 -7.72 -11.45 16.35
CA ASP A 150 -7.90 -11.18 14.93
C ASP A 150 -7.26 -9.85 14.49
N LEU A 151 -6.38 -9.24 15.29
CA LEU A 151 -5.78 -7.94 15.00
C LEU A 151 -5.06 -7.91 13.64
N ASP A 152 -4.19 -8.90 13.35
CA ASP A 152 -3.48 -8.98 12.06
C ASP A 152 -4.43 -9.11 10.88
N LEU A 153 -5.52 -9.87 11.04
CA LEU A 153 -6.54 -10.05 10.00
C LEU A 153 -7.22 -8.71 9.69
N ILE A 154 -7.65 -7.97 10.72
CA ILE A 154 -8.29 -6.66 10.57
C ILE A 154 -7.32 -5.68 9.88
N LEU A 155 -6.08 -5.59 10.35
CA LEU A 155 -5.07 -4.70 9.77
C LEU A 155 -4.80 -5.03 8.29
N ARG A 156 -4.66 -6.31 7.92
CA ARG A 156 -4.41 -6.71 6.52
C ARG A 156 -5.60 -6.49 5.61
N LEU A 157 -6.82 -6.76 6.06
CA LEU A 157 -8.04 -6.52 5.27
C LEU A 157 -8.26 -5.03 5.01
N ASN A 158 -7.85 -4.17 5.95
CA ASN A 158 -7.82 -2.72 5.79
C ASN A 158 -6.54 -2.21 5.10
N LYS A 159 -5.69 -3.11 4.57
CA LYS A 159 -4.44 -2.78 3.86
C LYS A 159 -3.49 -1.89 4.69
N ILE A 160 -3.55 -1.95 6.02
CA ILE A 160 -2.72 -1.12 6.90
C ILE A 160 -1.25 -1.49 6.73
N ARG A 161 -0.39 -0.48 6.73
CA ARG A 161 1.06 -0.60 6.66
C ARG A 161 1.77 0.13 7.80
N ARG A 162 1.11 1.15 8.37
CA ARG A 162 1.65 2.03 9.38
C ARG A 162 0.81 1.97 10.64
N ILE A 163 1.44 1.94 11.81
CA ILE A 163 0.73 1.87 13.08
C ILE A 163 1.28 2.91 14.05
N ILE A 164 0.39 3.75 14.58
CA ILE A 164 0.65 4.68 15.67
C ILE A 164 0.17 4.03 16.97
N PHE A 165 1.04 3.96 17.98
CA PHE A 165 0.78 3.30 19.26
C PHE A 165 0.63 4.32 20.40
N GLY A 166 -0.53 4.29 21.06
CA GLY A 166 -0.80 4.98 22.32
C GLY A 166 -1.30 4.02 23.40
N GLY A 167 -1.37 4.48 24.65
CA GLY A 167 -1.95 3.71 25.76
C GLY A 167 -0.93 3.18 26.78
N ILE A 168 -1.24 2.08 27.45
CA ILE A 168 -0.50 1.62 28.64
C ILE A 168 -0.37 0.08 28.73
N THR A 169 0.64 -0.47 29.41
CA THR A 169 1.86 0.22 29.85
C THR A 169 2.91 0.25 28.74
N THR A 170 3.72 1.33 28.70
CA THR A 170 4.73 1.55 27.65
C THR A 170 5.69 0.37 27.49
N ASP A 171 6.11 -0.23 28.59
CA ASP A 171 7.14 -1.28 28.68
C ASP A 171 6.58 -2.71 28.56
N VAL A 172 5.27 -2.90 28.71
CA VAL A 172 4.63 -4.23 28.66
C VAL A 172 3.72 -4.36 27.45
N CYS A 173 2.46 -3.93 27.54
CA CYS A 173 1.47 -4.17 26.49
C CYS A 173 1.80 -3.40 25.22
N VAL A 174 2.14 -2.11 25.34
CA VAL A 174 2.47 -1.27 24.19
C VAL A 174 3.72 -1.79 23.49
N HIS A 175 4.82 -2.01 24.23
CA HIS A 175 6.07 -2.50 23.63
C HIS A 175 5.94 -3.90 23.02
N THR A 176 5.20 -4.81 23.66
CA THR A 176 5.02 -6.17 23.11
C THR A 176 4.25 -6.10 21.80
N THR A 177 3.16 -5.34 21.73
CA THR A 177 2.37 -5.19 20.50
C THR A 177 3.17 -4.49 19.40
N MET A 178 3.97 -3.47 19.74
CA MET A 178 4.85 -2.80 18.77
C MET A 178 5.90 -3.74 18.19
N ARG A 179 6.51 -4.61 19.02
CA ARG A 179 7.47 -5.62 18.55
C ARG A 179 6.81 -6.65 17.64
N GLU A 180 5.63 -7.15 18.01
CA GLU A 180 4.85 -8.08 17.17
C GLU A 180 4.54 -7.45 15.81
N ALA A 181 4.09 -6.19 15.79
CA ALA A 181 3.81 -5.45 14.56
C ALA A 181 5.07 -5.24 13.70
N ASN A 182 6.17 -4.81 14.30
CA ASN A 182 7.46 -4.60 13.63
C ASN A 182 7.96 -5.89 12.96
N ASP A 183 7.90 -7.03 13.66
CA ASP A 183 8.34 -8.33 13.12
C ASP A 183 7.44 -8.81 11.98
N LEU A 184 6.17 -8.38 11.94
CA LEU A 184 5.26 -8.61 10.81
C LEU A 184 5.44 -7.62 9.65
N GLY A 185 6.34 -6.64 9.79
CA GLY A 185 6.70 -5.68 8.74
C GLY A 185 5.86 -4.40 8.72
N TYR A 186 5.08 -4.12 9.78
CA TYR A 186 4.41 -2.83 9.92
C TYR A 186 5.40 -1.73 10.32
N GLU A 187 5.24 -0.55 9.74
CA GLU A 187 6.01 0.63 10.10
C GLU A 187 5.42 1.30 11.34
N CYS A 188 6.19 1.36 12.42
CA CYS A 188 5.68 1.63 13.76
C CYS A 188 6.08 3.01 14.29
N LEU A 189 5.13 3.72 14.92
CA LEU A 189 5.37 4.97 15.65
C LEU A 189 4.85 4.88 17.08
N LEU A 190 5.72 5.04 18.07
CA LEU A 190 5.35 5.09 19.49
C LEU A 190 5.14 6.53 19.99
N LEU A 191 3.98 6.82 20.59
CA LEU A 191 3.73 8.12 21.21
C LEU A 191 4.41 8.21 22.58
N GLU A 192 5.43 9.06 22.72
CA GLU A 192 6.22 9.16 23.95
C GLU A 192 5.38 9.69 25.11
N ASP A 193 4.67 10.80 24.91
CA ASP A 193 3.78 11.41 25.89
C ASP A 193 2.31 10.97 25.72
N GLY A 194 2.07 10.06 24.78
CA GLY A 194 0.82 9.33 24.60
C GLY A 194 0.82 7.95 25.24
N THR A 195 1.89 7.59 25.97
CA THR A 195 1.97 6.35 26.73
C THR A 195 2.44 6.60 28.17
N GLY A 196 2.28 5.61 29.04
CA GLY A 196 2.76 5.65 30.42
C GLY A 196 3.03 4.25 30.96
N ALA A 197 3.82 4.13 32.02
CA ALA A 197 4.09 2.85 32.69
C ALA A 197 3.97 2.97 34.21
N THR A 198 4.09 1.84 34.90
CA THR A 198 4.08 1.80 36.38
C THR A 198 5.36 2.34 37.02
N ASP A 199 6.41 2.56 36.21
CA ASP A 199 7.69 3.15 36.61
C ASP A 199 8.20 4.08 35.50
N GLU A 200 8.67 5.28 35.87
CA GLU A 200 9.15 6.29 34.90
C GLU A 200 10.45 5.87 34.21
N GLY A 201 11.33 5.12 34.91
CA GLY A 201 12.58 4.61 34.35
C GLY A 201 12.35 3.55 33.28
N ASN A 202 11.40 2.64 33.51
CA ASN A 202 10.98 1.65 32.52
C ASN A 202 10.31 2.30 31.32
N HIS A 203 9.44 3.30 31.53
CA HIS A 203 8.83 4.08 30.45
C HIS A 203 9.91 4.71 29.55
N ALA A 204 10.87 5.42 30.14
CA ALA A 204 11.96 6.05 29.41
C ALA A 204 12.87 5.03 28.71
N SER A 205 13.13 3.88 29.34
CA SER A 205 13.95 2.82 28.77
C SER A 205 13.26 2.14 27.59
N ALA A 206 11.94 1.90 27.67
CA ALA A 206 11.14 1.34 26.59
C ALA A 206 11.15 2.24 25.35
N ILE A 207 11.02 3.56 25.52
CA ILE A 207 11.18 4.55 24.43
C ILE A 207 12.60 4.46 23.84
N LYS A 208 13.64 4.46 24.69
CA LYS A 208 15.03 4.37 24.24
C LYS A 208 15.31 3.09 23.45
N MET A 209 14.69 1.97 23.82
CA MET A 209 14.84 0.69 23.10
C MET A 209 14.36 0.78 21.65
N VAL A 210 13.35 1.61 21.35
CA VAL A 210 12.88 1.83 19.97
C VAL A 210 13.99 2.47 19.12
N HIS A 211 14.73 3.45 19.66
CA HIS A 211 15.72 4.22 18.92
C HIS A 211 17.01 3.48 18.57
N MET A 212 17.30 2.39 19.26
CA MET A 212 18.55 1.65 19.06
C MET A 212 18.65 1.15 17.61
N GLN A 213 19.88 1.06 17.09
CA GLN A 213 20.14 0.57 15.72
C GLN A 213 19.37 1.34 14.64
N ASN A 214 19.25 2.67 14.82
CA ASN A 214 18.53 3.57 13.92
C ASN A 214 17.03 3.25 13.78
N GLY A 215 16.40 2.80 14.87
CA GLY A 215 14.96 2.57 14.91
C GLY A 215 14.61 1.10 14.77
N VAL A 216 15.21 0.23 15.58
CA VAL A 216 15.05 -1.24 15.49
C VAL A 216 13.60 -1.71 15.60
N PHE A 217 12.72 -0.91 16.21
CA PHE A 217 11.28 -1.18 16.28
C PHE A 217 10.42 -0.10 15.61
N GLY A 218 11.03 0.82 14.86
CA GLY A 218 10.38 2.00 14.28
C GLY A 218 10.85 3.32 14.89
N ALA A 219 9.93 4.28 15.02
CA ALA A 219 10.21 5.63 15.53
C ALA A 219 9.35 6.02 16.75
N THR A 220 9.65 7.15 17.37
CA THR A 220 8.83 7.79 18.42
C THR A 220 8.55 9.25 18.08
N ALA A 221 7.44 9.79 18.58
CA ALA A 221 7.09 11.20 18.46
C ALA A 221 6.26 11.69 19.67
N LYS A 222 6.11 13.02 19.81
CA LYS A 222 5.11 13.58 20.73
C LYS A 222 3.73 13.60 20.09
N CYS A 223 2.69 13.52 20.91
CA CYS A 223 1.30 13.64 20.48
C CYS A 223 1.03 14.94 19.73
N GLU A 224 1.69 16.05 20.10
CA GLU A 224 1.55 17.34 19.42
C GLU A 224 2.08 17.29 17.99
N ASP A 225 3.27 16.71 17.77
CA ASP A 225 3.85 16.55 16.43
C ASP A 225 2.95 15.71 15.52
N VAL A 226 2.35 14.66 16.07
CA VAL A 226 1.39 13.80 15.34
C VAL A 226 0.11 14.56 15.02
N CYS A 227 -0.44 15.35 15.96
CA CYS A 227 -1.60 16.20 15.70
C CYS A 227 -1.30 17.22 14.58
N THR A 228 -0.16 17.90 14.65
CA THR A 228 0.27 18.86 13.62
C THR A 228 0.42 18.18 12.26
N PHE A 229 0.98 16.98 12.21
CA PHE A 229 1.11 16.20 10.99
C PHE A 229 -0.26 15.80 10.41
N LEU A 230 -1.19 15.34 11.26
CA LEU A 230 -2.56 14.99 10.86
C LEU A 230 -3.33 16.22 10.35
N ASP A 231 -3.13 17.39 10.95
CA ASP A 231 -3.77 18.64 10.52
C ASP A 231 -3.19 19.19 9.21
N ALA A 232 -1.86 19.13 9.06
CA ALA A 232 -1.17 19.67 7.88
C ALA A 232 -1.38 18.83 6.62
N ASN A 233 -1.65 17.53 6.78
CA ASN A 233 -1.88 16.59 5.68
C ASN A 233 -3.35 16.18 5.61
N ARG A 234 -4.26 16.98 6.20
CA ARG A 234 -5.67 16.64 6.36
C ARG A 234 -6.28 16.16 5.05
N PHE A 235 -6.84 14.96 5.08
CA PHE A 235 -7.54 14.40 3.93
C PHE A 235 -8.82 15.20 3.70
N ASP A 236 -8.88 15.96 2.62
CA ASP A 236 -10.09 16.67 2.18
C ASP A 236 -10.93 15.83 1.20
N GLY A 237 -10.52 14.58 0.93
CA GLY A 237 -11.14 13.73 -0.09
C GLY A 237 -10.93 14.22 -1.52
N ALA A 238 -10.19 15.30 -1.75
CA ALA A 238 -10.03 15.90 -3.07
C ALA A 238 -8.96 15.19 -3.91
N GLU A 239 -7.87 14.71 -3.30
CA GLU A 239 -6.76 14.08 -4.04
C GLU A 239 -7.04 12.63 -4.50
N ASN A 240 -8.14 12.03 -4.03
CA ASN A 240 -8.55 10.66 -4.37
C ASN A 240 -9.99 10.65 -4.93
N ARG A 241 -10.38 11.73 -5.63
CA ARG A 241 -11.69 11.82 -6.27
C ARG A 241 -11.85 10.74 -7.32
N ASP A 242 -12.97 10.06 -7.25
CA ASP A 242 -13.47 9.25 -8.35
C ASP A 242 -13.67 10.16 -9.56
N ALA A 243 -12.87 9.94 -10.62
CA ALA A 243 -13.07 10.54 -11.91
C ALA A 243 -13.76 9.53 -12.82
N ILE A 244 -14.86 9.95 -13.45
CA ILE A 244 -15.63 9.08 -14.34
C ILE A 244 -15.17 9.33 -15.77
N ILE A 245 -14.87 8.26 -16.49
CA ILE A 245 -14.74 8.21 -17.95
C ILE A 245 -16.14 7.84 -18.50
N PRO A 246 -17.00 8.82 -18.84
CA PRO A 246 -18.43 8.57 -19.08
C PRO A 246 -18.67 7.77 -20.37
N ASN A 247 -17.79 7.93 -21.36
CA ASN A 247 -17.91 7.30 -22.67
C ASN A 247 -17.15 5.97 -22.76
N ALA A 248 -16.62 5.47 -21.63
CA ALA A 248 -16.03 4.15 -21.59
C ALA A 248 -17.06 3.09 -22.02
N LYS A 249 -16.60 2.10 -22.77
CA LYS A 249 -17.41 0.94 -23.16
C LYS A 249 -16.93 -0.28 -22.39
N PRO A 250 -17.85 -1.13 -21.91
CA PRO A 250 -19.28 -1.15 -22.26
C PRO A 250 -20.19 -0.21 -21.45
N PHE A 251 -19.68 0.37 -20.37
CA PHE A 251 -20.38 1.33 -19.52
C PHE A 251 -19.36 2.28 -18.86
N PRO A 252 -19.79 3.39 -18.24
CA PRO A 252 -18.88 4.35 -17.61
C PRO A 252 -17.88 3.68 -16.66
N PHE A 253 -16.64 4.14 -16.68
CA PHE A 253 -15.54 3.57 -15.89
C PHE A 253 -15.01 4.61 -14.91
N THR A 254 -14.74 4.21 -13.67
CA THR A 254 -14.23 5.11 -12.64
C THR A 254 -12.74 4.87 -12.44
N ILE A 255 -11.97 5.96 -12.40
CA ILE A 255 -10.55 5.93 -12.08
C ILE A 255 -10.25 6.79 -10.86
N ARG A 256 -9.18 6.43 -10.14
CA ARG A 256 -8.56 7.25 -9.10
C ARG A 256 -7.09 7.40 -9.44
N ALA A 257 -6.63 8.63 -9.71
CA ALA A 257 -5.28 8.86 -10.23
C ALA A 257 -4.19 8.17 -9.40
N LYS A 258 -4.28 8.27 -8.06
CA LYS A 258 -3.33 7.63 -7.13
C LYS A 258 -3.34 6.11 -7.11
N LYS A 259 -4.46 5.49 -7.46
CA LYS A 259 -4.61 4.02 -7.57
C LYS A 259 -4.51 3.54 -9.03
N THR A 260 -4.12 4.42 -9.95
CA THR A 260 -4.06 4.13 -11.39
C THR A 260 -2.63 4.15 -11.91
N ALA A 261 -2.28 3.19 -12.75
CA ALA A 261 -1.05 3.22 -13.54
C ALA A 261 -1.34 3.38 -15.04
N ILE A 262 -0.60 4.27 -15.71
CA ILE A 262 -0.52 4.34 -17.16
C ILE A 262 0.57 3.34 -17.62
N VAL A 263 0.17 2.37 -18.43
CA VAL A 263 1.06 1.33 -18.95
C VAL A 263 1.39 1.64 -20.42
N MET A 264 2.62 2.09 -20.65
CA MET A 264 3.21 2.38 -21.95
C MET A 264 3.84 1.11 -22.52
N VAL A 265 3.10 0.40 -23.37
CA VAL A 265 3.53 -0.92 -23.88
C VAL A 265 4.41 -0.78 -25.11
N ASP A 266 5.69 -1.14 -24.98
CA ASP A 266 6.62 -1.36 -26.09
C ASP A 266 6.71 -0.23 -27.12
N TRP A 267 6.66 1.03 -26.69
CA TRP A 267 6.99 2.19 -27.54
C TRP A 267 8.50 2.22 -27.83
N GLN A 268 8.99 1.19 -28.52
CA GLN A 268 10.40 0.96 -28.81
C GLN A 268 10.67 1.17 -30.30
N LEU A 269 11.87 1.66 -30.62
CA LEU A 269 12.28 1.86 -32.01
C LEU A 269 12.26 0.55 -32.82
N ASP A 270 12.45 -0.60 -32.17
CA ASP A 270 12.32 -1.92 -32.79
C ASP A 270 10.91 -2.13 -33.38
N PHE A 271 9.86 -1.57 -32.79
CA PHE A 271 8.49 -1.72 -33.30
C PHE A 271 8.06 -0.58 -34.22
N THR A 272 8.54 0.64 -33.99
CA THR A 272 8.02 1.86 -34.65
C THR A 272 8.94 2.43 -35.72
N SER A 273 10.21 2.02 -35.79
CA SER A 273 11.16 2.50 -36.78
C SER A 273 11.04 1.71 -38.10
N PRO A 274 11.16 2.37 -39.27
CA PRO A 274 11.28 1.68 -40.56
C PRO A 274 12.56 0.85 -40.70
N LYS A 275 13.44 0.86 -39.69
CA LYS A 275 14.68 0.08 -39.61
C LYS A 275 14.68 -0.97 -38.50
N GLY A 276 13.62 -1.00 -37.69
CA GLY A 276 13.51 -1.87 -36.53
C GLY A 276 13.05 -3.28 -36.86
N PHE A 277 12.83 -4.08 -35.80
CA PHE A 277 12.21 -5.40 -35.85
C PHE A 277 10.92 -5.45 -36.69
N GLY A 278 9.97 -4.56 -36.45
CA GLY A 278 8.68 -4.53 -37.15
C GLY A 278 8.85 -4.44 -38.67
N ALA A 279 9.69 -3.51 -39.13
CA ALA A 279 9.97 -3.29 -40.54
C ALA A 279 10.79 -4.43 -41.14
N ALA A 280 11.71 -5.01 -40.36
CA ALA A 280 12.42 -6.21 -40.76
C ALA A 280 11.46 -7.38 -41.04
N LEU A 281 10.30 -7.44 -40.40
CA LEU A 281 9.26 -8.44 -40.71
C LEU A 281 8.38 -8.07 -41.92
N GLY A 282 8.60 -6.92 -42.56
CA GLY A 282 7.83 -6.44 -43.70
C GLY A 282 6.58 -5.65 -43.34
N ASN A 283 6.44 -5.23 -42.09
CA ASN A 283 5.31 -4.40 -41.65
C ASN A 283 5.55 -2.92 -41.94
N ASP A 284 4.46 -2.18 -42.12
CA ASP A 284 4.49 -0.72 -42.07
C ASP A 284 4.51 -0.26 -40.62
N CYS A 285 5.64 0.28 -40.17
CA CYS A 285 5.82 0.73 -38.78
C CYS A 285 5.45 2.21 -38.58
N GLU A 286 5.32 3.00 -39.65
CA GLU A 286 5.03 4.42 -39.54
C GLU A 286 3.62 4.66 -39.00
N VAL A 287 2.67 3.79 -39.37
CA VAL A 287 1.30 3.81 -38.84
C VAL A 287 1.23 3.82 -37.31
N LEU A 288 2.11 3.08 -36.62
CA LEU A 288 2.14 3.06 -35.15
C LEU A 288 2.49 4.44 -34.57
N ARG A 289 3.44 5.13 -35.22
CA ARG A 289 3.94 6.43 -34.78
C ARG A 289 3.01 7.57 -35.18
N GLU A 290 2.38 7.49 -36.35
CA GLU A 290 1.52 8.56 -36.85
C GLU A 290 0.14 8.54 -36.20
N GLU A 291 -0.46 7.35 -36.02
CA GLU A 291 -1.85 7.22 -35.60
C GLU A 291 -2.02 7.15 -34.07
N ALA A 292 -1.09 6.53 -33.34
CA ALA A 292 -1.27 6.24 -31.90
C ALA A 292 -0.28 6.95 -30.96
N LEU A 293 0.99 7.12 -31.34
CA LEU A 293 1.99 7.73 -30.44
C LEU A 293 1.59 9.15 -29.97
N PRO A 294 1.04 10.06 -30.80
CA PRO A 294 0.68 11.41 -30.35
C PRO A 294 -0.39 11.38 -29.25
N ASN A 295 -1.29 10.42 -29.29
CA ASN A 295 -2.32 10.24 -28.29
C ASN A 295 -1.78 9.57 -27.02
N ALA A 296 -0.87 8.60 -27.15
CA ALA A 296 -0.16 8.04 -26.00
C ALA A 296 0.66 9.10 -25.24
N VAL A 297 1.27 10.07 -25.94
CA VAL A 297 1.95 11.23 -25.33
C VAL A 297 0.98 12.05 -24.47
N LYS A 298 -0.22 12.36 -24.97
CA LYS A 298 -1.23 13.11 -24.20
C LYS A 298 -1.64 12.38 -22.91
N ILE A 299 -1.85 11.06 -22.98
CA ILE A 299 -2.17 10.25 -21.79
C ILE A 299 -1.00 10.23 -20.81
N LEU A 300 0.23 10.08 -21.30
CA LEU A 300 1.44 10.10 -20.47
C LEU A 300 1.59 11.44 -19.73
N GLU A 301 1.43 12.56 -20.44
CA GLU A 301 1.51 13.91 -19.87
C GLU A 301 0.41 14.14 -18.82
N ALA A 302 -0.84 13.81 -19.15
CA ALA A 302 -1.96 13.91 -18.20
C ALA A 302 -1.74 13.00 -16.97
N GLY A 303 -1.24 11.79 -17.17
CA GLY A 303 -0.90 10.86 -16.09
C GLY A 303 0.20 11.39 -15.17
N ARG A 304 1.23 12.03 -15.73
CA ARG A 304 2.30 12.68 -14.95
C ARG A 304 1.76 13.86 -14.14
N GLU A 305 0.94 14.72 -14.75
CA GLU A 305 0.31 15.86 -14.09
C GLU A 305 -0.60 15.41 -12.93
N ALA A 306 -1.39 14.36 -13.16
CA ALA A 306 -2.27 13.74 -12.16
C ALA A 306 -1.52 12.84 -11.15
N LYS A 307 -0.18 12.70 -11.27
CA LYS A 307 0.66 11.85 -10.41
C LYS A 307 0.24 10.37 -10.39
N CYS A 308 -0.26 9.85 -11.51
CA CYS A 308 -0.46 8.42 -11.72
C CYS A 308 0.87 7.66 -11.70
N ALA A 309 0.85 6.36 -11.43
CA ALA A 309 2.02 5.53 -11.66
C ALA A 309 2.27 5.40 -13.17
N ILE A 310 3.52 5.48 -13.61
CA ILE A 310 3.87 5.28 -15.03
C ILE A 310 4.72 4.03 -15.15
N VAL A 311 4.32 3.13 -16.05
CA VAL A 311 5.00 1.87 -16.34
C VAL A 311 5.36 1.83 -17.81
N HIS A 312 6.65 1.82 -18.12
CA HIS A 312 7.17 1.55 -19.45
C HIS A 312 7.57 0.08 -19.53
N THR A 313 7.07 -0.62 -20.55
CA THR A 313 7.49 -2.00 -20.82
C THR A 313 8.30 -2.07 -22.09
N LEU A 314 9.27 -3.00 -22.10
CA LEU A 314 10.12 -3.26 -23.25
C LEU A 314 10.19 -4.77 -23.48
N GLU A 315 9.76 -5.24 -24.65
CA GLU A 315 10.09 -6.59 -25.09
C GLU A 315 11.60 -6.65 -25.37
N ALA A 316 12.31 -7.43 -24.56
CA ALA A 316 13.76 -7.47 -24.62
C ALA A 316 14.35 -8.75 -24.04
N HIS A 317 15.42 -9.23 -24.67
CA HIS A 317 16.21 -10.37 -24.25
C HIS A 317 17.58 -9.96 -23.71
N LYS A 318 18.12 -10.76 -22.81
CA LYS A 318 19.53 -10.64 -22.41
C LYS A 318 20.45 -10.75 -23.62
N ALA A 319 21.65 -10.17 -23.52
CA ALA A 319 22.63 -10.21 -24.60
C ALA A 319 23.02 -11.64 -25.04
N ASP A 320 22.99 -12.60 -24.12
CA ASP A 320 23.26 -14.02 -24.36
C ASP A 320 22.02 -14.81 -24.83
N LEU A 321 20.87 -14.15 -24.95
CA LEU A 321 19.56 -14.75 -25.28
C LEU A 321 19.12 -15.88 -24.33
N SER A 322 19.69 -15.97 -23.13
CA SER A 322 19.37 -17.04 -22.17
C SER A 322 17.93 -17.00 -21.66
N ASP A 323 17.25 -15.85 -21.80
CA ASP A 323 15.84 -15.65 -21.48
C ASP A 323 14.93 -15.72 -22.73
N CYS A 324 15.47 -16.04 -23.91
CA CYS A 324 14.72 -16.19 -25.15
C CYS A 324 14.36 -17.67 -25.39
N PRO A 325 13.06 -18.03 -25.39
CA PRO A 325 12.67 -19.41 -25.64
C PRO A 325 13.14 -19.88 -27.02
N PRO A 326 13.71 -21.11 -27.15
CA PRO A 326 14.17 -21.62 -28.44
C PRO A 326 13.09 -21.66 -29.53
N SER A 327 11.82 -21.82 -29.15
CA SER A 327 10.69 -21.76 -30.08
C SER A 327 10.49 -20.36 -30.68
N LYS A 328 10.75 -19.30 -29.92
CA LYS A 328 10.66 -17.91 -30.38
C LYS A 328 11.74 -17.62 -31.43
N ILE A 329 12.99 -18.01 -31.13
CA ILE A 329 14.13 -17.89 -32.05
C ILE A 329 13.87 -18.67 -33.34
N ARG A 330 13.38 -19.91 -33.25
CA ARG A 330 13.08 -20.72 -34.45
C ARG A 330 12.00 -20.13 -35.35
N ARG A 331 11.02 -19.42 -34.78
CA ARG A 331 9.96 -18.74 -35.56
C ARG A 331 10.43 -17.43 -36.17
N CYS A 332 11.47 -16.82 -35.62
CA CYS A 332 12.04 -15.57 -36.11
C CYS A 332 13.56 -15.57 -35.91
N ASP A 333 14.28 -15.91 -36.99
CA ASP A 333 15.74 -15.99 -37.04
C ASP A 333 16.44 -14.63 -36.91
N LYS A 334 15.69 -13.52 -36.99
CA LYS A 334 16.19 -12.15 -36.83
C LYS A 334 16.45 -11.76 -35.37
N ILE A 335 15.82 -12.43 -34.41
CA ILE A 335 15.97 -12.07 -32.98
C ILE A 335 17.43 -12.24 -32.56
N GLY A 336 18.00 -11.20 -31.95
CA GLY A 336 19.40 -11.16 -31.54
C GLY A 336 20.41 -10.99 -32.67
N GLN A 337 19.96 -10.84 -33.92
CA GLN A 337 20.81 -10.51 -35.07
C GLN A 337 20.82 -8.99 -35.31
N THR A 338 21.88 -8.49 -35.95
CA THR A 338 21.95 -7.11 -36.42
C THR A 338 21.42 -7.02 -37.84
N VAL A 339 20.23 -6.44 -38.01
CA VAL A 339 19.59 -6.26 -39.33
C VAL A 339 19.89 -4.87 -39.90
N ASP A 340 20.00 -3.85 -39.06
CA ASP A 340 20.49 -2.51 -39.40
C ASP A 340 21.55 -2.09 -38.37
N ALA A 341 22.70 -1.63 -38.85
CA ALA A 341 23.84 -1.29 -38.00
C ALA A 341 23.53 -0.17 -36.99
N LYS A 342 22.61 0.76 -37.30
CA LYS A 342 22.19 1.84 -36.41
C LYS A 342 21.20 1.38 -35.34
N MET A 343 20.56 0.22 -35.54
CA MET A 343 19.58 -0.35 -34.62
C MET A 343 20.18 -1.40 -33.69
N GLY A 344 21.36 -1.93 -34.02
CA GLY A 344 22.01 -2.96 -33.21
C GLY A 344 21.31 -4.30 -33.31
N ARG A 345 21.41 -5.12 -32.26
CA ARG A 345 20.80 -6.46 -32.23
C ARG A 345 19.31 -6.38 -31.89
N ILE A 346 18.47 -6.95 -32.75
CA ILE A 346 17.01 -6.95 -32.63
C ILE A 346 16.54 -7.53 -31.29
N LEU A 347 15.68 -6.79 -30.58
CA LEU A 347 15.07 -7.16 -29.29
C LEU A 347 16.07 -7.57 -28.21
N VAL A 348 17.30 -7.07 -28.26
CA VAL A 348 18.32 -7.26 -27.21
C VAL A 348 18.38 -6.02 -26.34
N ARG A 349 18.40 -6.22 -25.01
CA ARG A 349 18.42 -5.14 -24.02
C ARG A 349 19.56 -4.17 -24.28
N ASN A 350 19.27 -2.88 -24.14
CA ASN A 350 20.20 -1.75 -24.28
C ASN A 350 20.77 -1.53 -25.69
N GLU A 351 20.30 -2.26 -26.70
CA GLU A 351 20.61 -1.93 -28.09
C GLU A 351 19.81 -0.71 -28.55
N PRO A 352 20.30 0.07 -29.53
CA PRO A 352 19.62 1.28 -30.00
C PRO A 352 18.17 1.02 -30.42
N GLY A 353 17.90 -0.06 -31.15
CA GLY A 353 16.55 -0.45 -31.56
C GLY A 353 15.65 -0.80 -30.38
N ASN A 354 16.20 -1.34 -29.30
CA ASN A 354 15.41 -1.69 -28.12
C ASN A 354 14.99 -0.47 -27.30
N SER A 355 15.54 0.72 -27.58
CA SER A 355 15.29 1.94 -26.81
C SER A 355 13.88 2.48 -26.99
N ILE A 356 13.35 3.12 -25.94
CA ILE A 356 12.04 3.78 -25.95
C ILE A 356 12.08 5.01 -26.87
N GLU A 357 10.96 5.25 -27.56
CA GLU A 357 10.71 6.45 -28.35
C GLU A 357 10.98 7.74 -27.54
N PRO A 358 11.77 8.70 -28.06
CA PRO A 358 12.12 9.91 -27.33
C PRO A 358 10.93 10.72 -26.81
N LEU A 359 9.80 10.73 -27.54
CA LEU A 359 8.59 11.47 -27.17
C LEU A 359 7.90 10.92 -25.91
N VAL A 360 8.14 9.66 -25.56
CA VAL A 360 7.59 9.00 -24.36
C VAL A 360 8.71 8.47 -23.46
N ALA A 361 9.89 9.08 -23.53
CA ALA A 361 11.02 8.67 -22.72
C ALA A 361 10.68 8.69 -21.21
N PRO A 362 11.13 7.69 -20.45
CA PRO A 362 10.89 7.64 -19.02
C PRO A 362 11.61 8.77 -18.29
N ILE A 363 10.99 9.28 -17.22
CA ILE A 363 11.63 10.21 -16.27
C ILE A 363 11.92 9.50 -14.94
N GLU A 364 12.63 10.17 -14.04
CA GLU A 364 12.94 9.64 -12.70
C GLU A 364 11.65 9.26 -11.96
N GLY A 365 11.65 8.07 -11.34
CA GLY A 365 10.51 7.52 -10.61
C GLY A 365 9.57 6.63 -11.42
N GLU A 366 9.63 6.67 -12.76
CA GLU A 366 8.81 5.81 -13.62
C GLU A 366 9.37 4.38 -13.71
N LEU A 367 8.48 3.39 -13.74
CA LEU A 367 8.85 1.98 -13.79
C LEU A 367 9.29 1.59 -15.20
N ILE A 368 10.40 0.85 -15.29
CA ILE A 368 10.87 0.25 -16.55
C ILE A 368 10.88 -1.28 -16.38
N VAL A 369 10.13 -1.98 -17.22
CA VAL A 369 9.95 -3.43 -17.15
C VAL A 369 10.45 -4.09 -18.44
N HIS A 370 11.58 -4.80 -18.34
CA HIS A 370 12.05 -5.66 -19.42
C HIS A 370 11.33 -7.01 -19.37
N LYS A 371 10.54 -7.30 -20.40
CA LYS A 371 9.80 -8.56 -20.52
C LYS A 371 10.38 -9.43 -21.64
N PRO A 372 10.70 -10.71 -21.40
CA PRO A 372 11.18 -11.60 -22.46
C PRO A 372 10.05 -12.12 -23.37
N GLY A 373 8.80 -11.99 -22.92
CA GLY A 373 7.59 -12.43 -23.60
C GLY A 373 6.67 -11.27 -24.01
N LYS A 374 5.47 -11.62 -24.47
CA LYS A 374 4.45 -10.67 -24.92
C LYS A 374 3.78 -9.96 -23.74
N GLY A 375 3.31 -10.75 -22.78
CA GLY A 375 2.74 -10.26 -21.53
C GLY A 375 3.78 -9.65 -20.60
N ALA A 376 3.45 -8.49 -20.03
CA ALA A 376 4.33 -7.75 -19.15
C ALA A 376 4.48 -8.35 -17.75
N PHE A 377 3.61 -9.28 -17.35
CA PHE A 377 3.67 -9.93 -16.03
C PHE A 377 4.49 -11.22 -16.05
N TYR A 378 4.57 -11.90 -17.20
CA TYR A 378 5.29 -13.16 -17.30
C TYR A 378 6.81 -12.98 -17.12
N ASN A 379 7.35 -13.61 -16.07
CA ASN A 379 8.77 -13.58 -15.72
C ASN A 379 9.32 -12.15 -15.46
N THR A 380 8.51 -11.29 -14.86
CA THR A 380 8.87 -9.95 -14.39
C THR A 380 8.43 -9.75 -12.93
N ASN A 381 8.76 -8.60 -12.34
CA ASN A 381 8.28 -8.21 -11.01
C ASN A 381 7.12 -7.18 -11.08
N LEU A 382 6.47 -7.00 -12.23
CA LEU A 382 5.45 -5.96 -12.43
C LEU A 382 4.31 -6.05 -11.42
N GLU A 383 3.76 -7.24 -11.18
CA GLU A 383 2.67 -7.45 -10.21
C GLU A 383 3.07 -6.98 -8.80
N PHE A 384 4.26 -7.37 -8.36
CA PHE A 384 4.79 -6.97 -7.06
C PHE A 384 4.94 -5.44 -6.98
N GLN A 385 5.46 -4.80 -8.03
CA GLN A 385 5.63 -3.35 -8.08
C GLN A 385 4.29 -2.61 -8.05
N LEU A 386 3.27 -3.08 -8.77
CA LEU A 386 1.93 -2.50 -8.79
C LEU A 386 1.22 -2.67 -7.44
N LYS A 387 1.21 -3.89 -6.88
CA LYS A 387 0.60 -4.17 -5.56
C LYS A 387 1.30 -3.41 -4.45
N ARG A 388 2.64 -3.33 -4.50
CA ARG A 388 3.42 -2.54 -3.54
C ARG A 388 3.03 -1.06 -3.59
N ARG A 389 2.62 -0.53 -4.75
CA ARG A 389 2.12 0.84 -4.97
C ARG A 389 0.62 1.02 -4.78
N GLY A 390 -0.11 -0.05 -4.46
CA GLY A 390 -1.56 0.05 -4.21
C GLY A 390 -2.34 0.38 -5.47
N ILE A 391 -1.77 0.09 -6.63
CA ILE A 391 -2.46 0.26 -7.90
C ILE A 391 -3.55 -0.78 -8.02
N GLU A 392 -4.72 -0.34 -8.44
CA GLU A 392 -5.92 -1.15 -8.64
C GLU A 392 -6.38 -1.07 -10.10
N THR A 393 -6.07 0.05 -10.78
CA THR A 393 -6.49 0.32 -12.16
C THR A 393 -5.30 0.47 -13.10
N LEU A 394 -5.38 -0.10 -14.30
CA LEU A 394 -4.37 0.04 -15.36
C LEU A 394 -4.99 0.63 -16.63
N ILE A 395 -4.41 1.73 -17.11
CA ILE A 395 -4.73 2.33 -18.41
C ILE A 395 -3.66 1.91 -19.42
N PHE A 396 -4.04 1.11 -20.41
CA PHE A 396 -3.12 0.58 -21.41
C PHE A 396 -3.02 1.48 -22.65
N THR A 397 -1.78 1.80 -23.03
CA THR A 397 -1.40 2.39 -24.32
C THR A 397 -0.28 1.55 -24.94
N GLY A 398 0.06 1.77 -26.21
CA GLY A 398 1.22 1.13 -26.83
C GLY A 398 0.89 0.08 -27.88
N VAL A 399 1.88 -0.77 -28.18
CA VAL A 399 1.89 -1.59 -29.40
C VAL A 399 2.39 -3.02 -29.17
N THR A 400 2.00 -4.02 -29.98
CA THR A 400 0.81 -3.96 -30.84
C THR A 400 -0.46 -4.28 -30.05
N THR A 401 -1.60 -3.71 -30.44
CA THR A 401 -2.88 -3.81 -29.73
C THR A 401 -3.25 -5.27 -29.41
N GLU A 402 -3.18 -6.15 -30.40
CA GLU A 402 -3.60 -7.56 -30.29
C GLU A 402 -2.56 -8.49 -29.67
N VAL A 403 -1.30 -8.07 -29.55
CA VAL A 403 -0.21 -8.92 -29.03
C VAL A 403 0.18 -8.48 -27.63
N CYS A 404 1.07 -7.51 -27.48
CA CYS A 404 1.67 -7.17 -26.19
C CYS A 404 0.68 -6.45 -25.28
N VAL A 405 -0.12 -5.53 -25.84
CA VAL A 405 -1.15 -4.80 -25.09
C VAL A 405 -2.21 -5.79 -24.59
N GLN A 406 -2.86 -6.53 -25.49
CA GLN A 406 -3.92 -7.47 -25.10
C GLN A 406 -3.43 -8.58 -24.17
N THR A 407 -2.24 -9.14 -24.41
CA THR A 407 -1.70 -10.20 -23.52
C THR A 407 -1.48 -9.65 -22.12
N SER A 408 -0.89 -8.46 -21.99
CA SER A 408 -0.65 -7.84 -20.68
C SER A 408 -1.96 -7.44 -19.98
N MET A 409 -2.95 -6.98 -20.73
CA MET A 409 -4.28 -6.63 -20.20
C MET A 409 -5.03 -7.87 -19.68
N ARG A 410 -4.98 -9.00 -20.41
CA ARG A 410 -5.54 -10.27 -19.95
C ARG A 410 -4.84 -10.77 -18.68
N GLU A 411 -3.51 -10.72 -18.65
CA GLU A 411 -2.73 -11.07 -17.46
C GLU A 411 -3.10 -10.20 -16.25
N ALA A 412 -3.32 -8.89 -16.45
CA ALA A 412 -3.72 -7.97 -15.39
C ALA A 412 -5.14 -8.24 -14.88
N ASN A 413 -6.10 -8.42 -15.80
CA ASN A 413 -7.48 -8.74 -15.47
C ASN A 413 -7.59 -10.01 -14.60
N ASP A 414 -6.91 -11.09 -14.98
CA ASP A 414 -6.90 -12.35 -14.21
C ASP A 414 -6.29 -12.20 -12.80
N ARG A 415 -5.52 -11.14 -12.56
CA ARG A 415 -4.92 -10.79 -11.26
C ARG A 415 -5.80 -9.85 -10.43
N GLY A 416 -6.94 -9.42 -10.97
CA GLY A 416 -7.90 -8.54 -10.29
C GLY A 416 -7.62 -7.05 -10.46
N PHE A 417 -6.83 -6.63 -11.45
CA PHE A 417 -6.74 -5.22 -11.82
C PHE A 417 -7.89 -4.83 -12.72
N GLU A 418 -8.48 -3.67 -12.47
CA GLU A 418 -9.44 -3.04 -13.38
C GLU A 418 -8.66 -2.45 -14.57
N CYS A 419 -9.00 -2.86 -15.79
CA CYS A 419 -8.21 -2.54 -16.97
C CYS A 419 -9.01 -1.77 -18.02
N ILE A 420 -8.45 -0.67 -18.52
CA ILE A 420 -9.03 0.08 -19.63
C ILE A 420 -7.97 0.32 -20.72
N VAL A 421 -8.34 0.12 -21.98
CA VAL A 421 -7.48 0.43 -23.13
C VAL A 421 -7.90 1.74 -23.79
N ALA A 422 -6.94 2.58 -24.15
CA ALA A 422 -7.19 3.77 -24.97
C ALA A 422 -7.07 3.39 -26.46
N ASP A 423 -8.20 3.37 -27.16
CA ASP A 423 -8.33 2.85 -28.52
C ASP A 423 -7.37 3.51 -29.51
N ASP A 424 -7.29 4.83 -29.43
CA ASP A 424 -6.52 5.73 -30.30
C ASP A 424 -5.11 5.99 -29.77
N ALA A 425 -4.73 5.40 -28.63
CA ALA A 425 -3.36 5.38 -28.11
C ALA A 425 -2.74 3.96 -28.14
N THR A 426 -3.37 3.03 -28.87
CA THR A 426 -2.80 1.73 -29.23
C THR A 426 -2.85 1.55 -30.73
N GLU A 427 -1.94 0.78 -31.31
CA GLU A 427 -2.01 0.46 -32.74
C GLU A 427 -1.48 -0.94 -33.09
N SER A 428 -1.89 -1.44 -34.24
CA SER A 428 -1.43 -2.67 -34.87
C SER A 428 -0.86 -2.37 -36.25
N TYR A 429 0.01 -3.26 -36.75
CA TYR A 429 0.36 -3.26 -38.17
C TYR A 429 -0.83 -3.65 -39.06
N PHE A 430 -1.88 -4.25 -38.47
CA PHE A 430 -3.04 -4.80 -39.17
C PHE A 430 -4.34 -4.20 -38.60
N PRO A 431 -5.02 -3.29 -39.31
CA PRO A 431 -6.22 -2.62 -38.81
C PRO A 431 -7.33 -3.58 -38.37
N GLU A 432 -7.49 -4.71 -39.06
CA GLU A 432 -8.47 -5.74 -38.73
C GLU A 432 -8.18 -6.43 -37.39
N PHE A 433 -6.90 -6.60 -37.03
CA PHE A 433 -6.51 -7.23 -35.77
C PHE A 433 -6.74 -6.28 -34.60
N LYS A 434 -6.39 -4.99 -34.75
CA LYS A 434 -6.74 -3.96 -33.77
C LYS A 434 -8.24 -3.92 -33.53
N LYS A 435 -9.04 -3.84 -34.60
CA LYS A 435 -10.51 -3.79 -34.49
C LYS A 435 -11.05 -4.99 -33.73
N ALA A 436 -10.69 -6.21 -34.14
CA ALA A 436 -11.16 -7.44 -33.51
C ALA A 436 -10.71 -7.51 -32.03
N CYS A 437 -9.48 -7.12 -31.72
CA CYS A 437 -8.96 -7.10 -30.35
C CYS A 437 -9.78 -6.17 -29.45
N LEU A 438 -10.03 -4.93 -29.88
CA LEU A 438 -10.78 -3.96 -29.09
C LEU A 438 -12.26 -4.38 -28.91
N GLU A 439 -12.86 -5.04 -29.91
CA GLU A 439 -14.19 -5.66 -29.78
C GLU A 439 -14.19 -6.79 -28.75
N MET A 440 -13.18 -7.67 -28.78
CA MET A 440 -13.05 -8.75 -27.79
C MET A 440 -12.94 -8.22 -26.35
N ILE A 441 -12.15 -7.15 -26.13
CA ILE A 441 -11.91 -6.57 -24.80
C ILE A 441 -13.22 -6.18 -24.12
N SER A 442 -14.05 -5.39 -24.82
CA SER A 442 -15.31 -4.86 -24.28
C SER A 442 -16.52 -5.79 -24.40
N SER A 443 -16.36 -6.97 -25.02
CA SER A 443 -17.44 -7.94 -25.21
C SER A 443 -17.94 -8.52 -23.88
N GLN A 444 -19.16 -9.07 -23.86
CA GLN A 444 -19.74 -9.75 -22.68
C GLN A 444 -19.68 -8.88 -21.40
N ASN A 445 -20.05 -7.60 -21.52
CA ASN A 445 -19.97 -6.61 -20.44
C ASN A 445 -18.55 -6.37 -19.90
N GLY A 446 -17.54 -6.44 -20.77
CA GLY A 446 -16.16 -6.09 -20.43
C GLY A 446 -15.40 -7.30 -19.90
N ILE A 447 -15.45 -8.42 -20.64
CA ILE A 447 -14.88 -9.72 -20.23
C ILE A 447 -13.43 -9.64 -19.76
N VAL A 448 -12.65 -8.72 -20.33
CA VAL A 448 -11.26 -8.45 -19.90
C VAL A 448 -10.99 -6.95 -19.71
N GLY A 449 -12.05 -6.14 -19.56
CA GLY A 449 -11.96 -4.72 -19.25
C GLY A 449 -12.74 -3.79 -20.18
N TRP A 450 -12.37 -2.51 -20.13
CA TRP A 450 -13.03 -1.40 -20.82
C TRP A 450 -12.20 -0.88 -21.99
N ARG A 451 -12.84 -0.08 -22.83
CA ARG A 451 -12.17 0.73 -23.85
C ARG A 451 -12.72 2.15 -23.88
N CYS A 452 -11.87 3.12 -24.24
CA CYS A 452 -12.23 4.54 -24.35
C CYS A 452 -11.34 5.26 -25.37
N LEU A 453 -11.61 6.55 -25.61
CA LEU A 453 -10.71 7.42 -26.36
C LEU A 453 -9.78 8.17 -25.42
N THR A 454 -8.64 8.59 -25.96
CA THR A 454 -7.62 9.36 -25.25
C THR A 454 -8.18 10.61 -24.58
N GLU A 455 -9.06 11.32 -25.27
CA GLU A 455 -9.66 12.55 -24.74
C GLU A 455 -10.52 12.29 -23.49
N ASP A 456 -11.18 11.13 -23.40
CA ASP A 456 -11.96 10.78 -22.21
C ASP A 456 -11.04 10.52 -21.00
N VAL A 457 -9.90 9.85 -21.21
CA VAL A 457 -8.88 9.62 -20.18
C VAL A 457 -8.28 10.95 -19.72
N VAL A 458 -7.84 11.77 -20.66
CA VAL A 458 -7.19 13.06 -20.38
C VAL A 458 -8.13 13.98 -19.60
N ASN A 459 -9.41 14.04 -19.96
CA ASN A 459 -10.38 14.87 -19.24
C ASN A 459 -10.71 14.32 -17.84
N ALA A 460 -10.73 13.00 -17.66
CA ALA A 460 -10.90 12.41 -16.33
C ALA A 460 -9.71 12.69 -15.40
N LEU A 461 -8.48 12.82 -15.93
CA LEU A 461 -7.28 13.06 -15.13
C LEU A 461 -7.01 14.55 -14.78
N LYS A 462 -7.77 15.50 -15.33
CA LYS A 462 -7.60 16.95 -15.11
C LYS A 462 -8.30 17.51 -13.84
N ILE A 463 -8.83 16.66 -12.97
CA ILE A 463 -9.76 17.03 -11.87
C ILE A 463 -9.04 17.40 -10.58
#